data_AF-A0A4U6VDY4-F1
#
_entry.id   AF-A0A4U6VDY4-F1
#
_cell.length_a   1.000
_cell.length_b   1.000
_cell.length_c   1.000
_cell.angle_alpha   90.00
_cell.angle_beta   90.00
_cell.angle_gamma   90.00
#
_symmetry.space_group_name_H-M   'P 1'
#
loop_
_entity.id
_entity.type
_entity.pdbx_description
1 polymer ?
#
loop_
_entity_poly.entity_id
_entity_poly.type
_entity_poly.pdbx_seq_one_letter_code
_entity_poly.pdbx_strand_id
1 'polypeptide(L)'
;MATATAASASTSLLAPAASTAPAAPNALLFPSSVPSLRAYPRLLLAFRRPAAAAVADPQGAVLEEEVEADQGGRYDDDDGYEGGRGPAFTPPTRPRTGKAALPLKRDRTRSKRFLEIQKLRESKKEYDVPTAISLMKQMASAKFKESAEAHFRMNLDPKYNDQQLRATVNLPKGTGQTVKIAVLTQGEKIDEARAAGADIVGGDELIEQIKGGFMEFDKLIASPDMMPKVAGLGKILGPRGLMPNPKAGTVSPNITQAIEEFKKGKVEYRVDKTGIVHIPFGKVDFPEEDLITNFMAVVRSVERNKPSGAKGIYWKTAYLCSSMGPSIKLNIKEMLDYGTDSSN
;
A
#
# COMPACT_ATOMS: atom_id res chain seq x y z
N MET A 1 33.71 25.68 -68.51
CA MET A 1 33.01 25.45 -69.80
C MET A 1 32.28 24.12 -69.71
N ALA A 2 31.13 23.97 -70.39
CA ALA A 2 30.10 22.92 -70.19
C ALA A 2 29.45 23.01 -68.79
N THR A 3 28.15 23.28 -68.56
CA THR A 3 26.92 23.45 -69.39
C THR A 3 26.38 22.23 -70.15
N ALA A 4 25.47 21.49 -69.49
CA ALA A 4 24.19 20.95 -70.01
C ALA A 4 23.37 20.46 -68.78
N THR A 5 22.08 20.70 -68.50
CA THR A 5 20.85 21.11 -69.23
C THR A 5 20.21 20.06 -70.15
N ALA A 6 19.33 19.23 -69.58
CA ALA A 6 18.07 18.72 -70.16
C ALA A 6 17.24 18.14 -68.98
N ALA A 7 16.06 18.62 -68.59
CA ALA A 7 14.81 18.86 -69.31
C ALA A 7 13.90 17.62 -69.41
N SER A 8 12.77 17.69 -68.68
CA SER A 8 11.42 17.27 -69.11
C SER A 8 11.14 15.76 -69.31
N ALA A 9 9.91 15.24 -69.19
CA ALA A 9 8.59 15.86 -69.01
C ALA A 9 7.63 14.87 -68.30
N SER A 10 6.48 15.37 -67.82
CA SER A 10 5.09 14.85 -68.03
C SER A 10 4.75 13.35 -67.94
N THR A 11 3.52 12.88 -67.66
CA THR A 11 2.22 13.40 -67.14
C THR A 11 1.29 12.15 -67.05
N SER A 12 0.11 12.27 -66.41
CA SER A 12 -1.01 11.29 -66.34
C SER A 12 -0.86 10.21 -65.25
N LEU A 13 -1.74 10.14 -64.24
CA LEU A 13 -3.21 9.98 -64.20
C LEU A 13 -3.65 8.53 -64.44
N LEU A 14 -3.95 7.81 -63.35
CA LEU A 14 -5.17 7.02 -63.28
C LEU A 14 -5.72 7.00 -61.83
N ALA A 15 -7.04 6.97 -61.72
CA ALA A 15 -7.80 7.20 -60.49
C ALA A 15 -8.10 5.88 -59.72
N PRO A 16 -8.68 5.91 -58.51
CA PRO A 16 -8.76 4.74 -57.63
C PRO A 16 -9.90 3.79 -57.99
N ALA A 17 -9.67 2.49 -57.86
CA ALA A 17 -10.70 1.47 -57.97
C ALA A 17 -11.38 1.22 -56.61
N ALA A 18 -12.69 1.44 -56.56
CA ALA A 18 -13.55 1.10 -55.42
C ALA A 18 -14.38 -0.17 -55.69
N SER A 19 -14.96 -0.74 -54.63
CA SER A 19 -15.91 -1.88 -54.63
C SER A 19 -15.25 -3.25 -54.94
N THR A 20 -15.44 -4.31 -54.14
CA THR A 20 -16.72 -4.85 -53.66
C THR A 20 -16.59 -5.62 -52.33
N ALA A 21 -17.71 -5.73 -51.60
CA ALA A 21 -17.83 -6.61 -50.43
C ALA A 21 -18.15 -8.06 -50.84
N PRO A 22 -17.94 -9.03 -49.92
CA PRO A 22 -18.82 -10.19 -49.82
C PRO A 22 -19.61 -10.16 -48.49
N ALA A 23 -20.92 -10.42 -48.59
CA ALA A 23 -21.83 -10.44 -47.45
C ALA A 23 -21.69 -11.70 -46.60
N ALA A 24 -22.07 -11.60 -45.32
CA ALA A 24 -22.31 -12.77 -44.47
C ALA A 24 -23.58 -13.51 -44.90
N PRO A 25 -23.59 -14.85 -44.71
CA PRO A 25 -24.79 -15.48 -44.20
C PRO A 25 -24.47 -16.50 -43.10
N ASN A 26 -24.96 -16.26 -41.89
CA ASN A 26 -25.80 -17.21 -41.17
C ASN A 26 -26.31 -16.61 -39.86
N ALA A 27 -27.61 -16.30 -39.84
CA ALA A 27 -28.31 -15.94 -38.63
C ALA A 27 -28.59 -17.20 -37.79
N LEU A 28 -27.86 -17.38 -36.69
CA LEU A 28 -28.32 -18.24 -35.60
C LEU A 28 -28.89 -17.36 -34.49
N LEU A 29 -30.19 -17.48 -34.33
CA LEU A 29 -31.05 -16.69 -33.45
C LEU A 29 -30.69 -16.93 -31.98
N PHE A 30 -29.99 -15.99 -31.34
CA PHE A 30 -29.93 -15.90 -29.89
C PHE A 30 -31.09 -15.00 -29.41
N PRO A 31 -32.08 -15.53 -28.67
CA PRO A 31 -33.24 -14.75 -28.27
C PRO A 31 -32.88 -13.71 -27.21
N SER A 32 -33.25 -12.46 -27.48
CA SER A 32 -33.22 -11.38 -26.50
C SER A 32 -34.25 -11.61 -25.41
N SER A 33 -33.81 -11.97 -24.19
CA SER A 33 -34.65 -11.85 -22.99
C SER A 33 -33.84 -11.33 -21.80
N VAL A 34 -34.22 -10.15 -21.31
CA VAL A 34 -33.67 -9.55 -20.10
C VAL A 34 -34.31 -10.25 -18.90
N PRO A 35 -33.56 -10.92 -17.99
CA PRO A 35 -34.14 -11.52 -16.81
C PRO A 35 -34.56 -10.44 -15.80
N SER A 36 -35.86 -10.18 -15.76
CA SER A 36 -36.51 -9.35 -14.75
C SER A 36 -36.17 -9.82 -13.32
N LEU A 37 -35.88 -8.87 -12.42
CA LEU A 37 -35.67 -9.08 -10.98
C LEU A 37 -36.96 -9.53 -10.28
N ARG A 38 -37.41 -10.77 -10.51
CA ARG A 38 -38.67 -11.27 -9.91
C ARG A 38 -38.77 -12.79 -9.69
N ALA A 39 -37.68 -13.45 -9.28
CA ALA A 39 -37.73 -14.87 -8.88
C ALA A 39 -36.67 -15.28 -7.84
N TYR A 40 -36.76 -14.76 -6.61
CA TYR A 40 -36.16 -15.39 -5.42
C TYR A 40 -37.21 -15.47 -4.31
N PRO A 41 -37.49 -16.66 -3.74
CA PRO A 41 -38.52 -16.81 -2.70
C PRO A 41 -38.05 -16.19 -1.37
N ARG A 42 -38.97 -15.50 -0.71
CA ARG A 42 -38.74 -14.87 0.61
C ARG A 42 -38.43 -15.91 1.68
N LEU A 43 -37.17 -15.96 2.13
CA LEU A 43 -36.83 -16.56 3.42
C LEU A 43 -36.84 -15.46 4.49
N LEU A 44 -38.04 -15.15 4.97
CA LEU A 44 -38.27 -14.25 6.09
C LEU A 44 -37.81 -14.93 7.38
N LEU A 45 -36.69 -14.47 7.95
CA LEU A 45 -36.31 -14.80 9.33
C LEU A 45 -36.27 -13.51 10.14
N ALA A 46 -37.23 -13.38 11.06
CA ALA A 46 -37.52 -12.13 11.74
C ALA A 46 -36.46 -11.79 12.79
N PHE A 47 -35.87 -10.60 12.68
CA PHE A 47 -35.26 -9.92 13.84
C PHE A 47 -36.01 -8.63 14.13
N ARG A 48 -36.83 -8.70 15.19
CA ARG A 48 -37.76 -7.67 15.65
C ARG A 48 -37.01 -6.59 16.42
N ARG A 49 -36.75 -5.44 15.78
CA ARG A 49 -36.42 -4.19 16.48
C ARG A 49 -37.72 -3.48 16.87
N PRO A 50 -38.01 -3.22 18.16
CA PRO A 50 -38.89 -2.13 18.54
C PRO A 50 -38.11 -0.81 18.52
N ALA A 51 -38.79 0.28 18.16
CA ALA A 51 -38.24 1.63 18.22
C ALA A 51 -39.33 2.61 18.67
N ALA A 52 -38.88 3.75 19.22
CA ALA A 52 -39.60 4.99 19.54
C ALA A 52 -40.47 5.04 20.82
N ALA A 53 -40.01 5.91 21.74
CA ALA A 53 -40.73 6.92 22.54
C ALA A 53 -40.21 6.95 24.00
N ALA A 54 -40.03 8.09 24.68
CA ALA A 54 -39.85 9.48 24.25
C ALA A 54 -39.19 10.29 25.41
N VAL A 55 -38.73 11.50 25.09
CA VAL A 55 -38.10 12.54 25.94
C VAL A 55 -38.71 12.72 27.34
N ALA A 56 -37.85 12.78 28.39
CA ALA A 56 -37.94 13.72 29.53
C ALA A 56 -36.73 13.64 30.49
N ASP A 57 -36.01 14.75 30.64
CA ASP A 57 -35.32 15.21 31.88
C ASP A 57 -36.16 16.43 32.38
N PRO A 58 -36.12 16.89 33.67
CA PRO A 58 -34.96 16.83 34.57
C PRO A 58 -35.26 16.67 36.10
N GLN A 59 -34.21 16.90 36.90
CA GLN A 59 -34.19 17.14 38.37
C GLN A 59 -34.33 15.91 39.28
N GLY A 60 -33.47 15.86 40.30
CA GLY A 60 -33.32 14.70 41.17
C GLY A 60 -33.78 14.92 42.60
N ALA A 61 -33.82 13.83 43.36
CA ALA A 61 -33.88 13.83 44.82
C ALA A 61 -33.07 12.65 45.36
N VAL A 62 -32.45 12.86 46.51
CA VAL A 62 -31.72 11.86 47.29
C VAL A 62 -32.72 10.89 47.93
N LEU A 63 -32.33 9.63 48.16
CA LEU A 63 -32.53 8.92 49.44
C LEU A 63 -31.70 7.62 49.47
N GLU A 64 -31.30 7.24 50.67
CA GLU A 64 -30.34 6.16 50.98
C GLU A 64 -31.08 4.87 51.36
N GLU A 65 -30.46 3.69 51.13
CA GLU A 65 -30.67 2.52 52.00
C GLU A 65 -29.47 1.54 51.97
N GLU A 66 -29.15 0.97 53.13
CA GLU A 66 -28.07 0.00 53.43
C GLU A 66 -28.69 -1.29 54.05
N VAL A 67 -28.08 -2.48 54.07
CA VAL A 67 -26.75 -2.98 53.63
C VAL A 67 -26.94 -4.41 53.04
N GLU A 68 -26.00 -5.12 52.41
CA GLU A 68 -25.02 -6.06 53.01
C GLU A 68 -24.37 -6.83 51.83
N ALA A 69 -23.09 -6.61 51.49
CA ALA A 69 -21.91 -7.38 51.90
C ALA A 69 -21.83 -8.86 51.43
N ASP A 70 -20.87 -9.15 50.54
CA ASP A 70 -19.93 -10.26 50.76
C ASP A 70 -18.55 -9.89 50.15
N GLN A 71 -17.47 -10.32 50.80
CA GLN A 71 -16.08 -9.98 50.44
C GLN A 71 -15.32 -11.24 50.02
N GLY A 72 -14.58 -11.16 48.91
CA GLY A 72 -13.75 -12.27 48.42
C GLY A 72 -12.49 -11.77 47.73
N GLY A 73 -11.50 -11.34 48.51
CA GLY A 73 -10.18 -10.98 48.01
C GLY A 73 -9.10 -11.99 48.39
N ARG A 74 -7.87 -11.64 47.99
CA ARG A 74 -6.57 -12.09 48.52
C ARG A 74 -5.83 -13.21 47.77
N TYR A 75 -4.58 -12.89 47.45
CA TYR A 75 -3.47 -13.82 47.19
C TYR A 75 -2.95 -14.30 48.53
N ASP A 76 -2.64 -15.60 48.68
CA ASP A 76 -1.62 -16.04 49.63
C ASP A 76 -0.81 -17.19 48.98
N ASP A 77 0.50 -17.03 48.97
CA ASP A 77 1.49 -18.11 48.84
C ASP A 77 1.62 -18.80 50.21
N ASP A 78 1.79 -20.14 50.26
CA ASP A 78 2.65 -20.79 51.27
C ASP A 78 3.01 -22.23 50.86
N ASP A 79 4.18 -22.69 51.31
CA ASP A 79 4.79 -23.97 50.92
C ASP A 79 4.54 -25.10 51.94
N GLY A 80 4.36 -26.34 51.48
CA GLY A 80 4.18 -27.51 52.35
C GLY A 80 4.86 -28.77 51.81
N TYR A 81 6.04 -29.11 52.34
CA TYR A 81 6.88 -30.22 51.86
C TYR A 81 6.86 -31.40 52.84
N GLU A 82 6.50 -32.62 52.38
CA GLU A 82 7.18 -33.88 52.77
C GLU A 82 6.64 -35.12 52.03
N GLY A 83 7.46 -36.19 51.98
CA GLY A 83 6.99 -37.54 51.63
C GLY A 83 7.33 -38.07 50.23
N GLY A 84 8.61 -38.31 49.95
CA GLY A 84 9.07 -38.73 48.61
C GLY A 84 8.62 -40.12 48.13
N ARG A 85 8.35 -40.22 46.82
CA ARG A 85 8.49 -41.44 46.00
C ARG A 85 8.94 -41.02 44.59
N GLY A 86 9.81 -41.81 43.97
CA GLY A 86 10.63 -41.40 42.82
C GLY A 86 9.88 -41.06 41.51
N PRO A 87 10.59 -40.51 40.51
CA PRO A 87 9.97 -39.94 39.32
C PRO A 87 9.30 -41.01 38.46
N ALA A 88 7.97 -40.94 38.36
CA ALA A 88 7.21 -41.70 37.38
C ALA A 88 7.51 -41.17 35.97
N PHE A 89 8.43 -41.84 35.27
CA PHE A 89 8.72 -41.62 33.86
C PHE A 89 7.45 -41.85 33.04
N THR A 90 6.75 -40.76 32.69
CA THR A 90 5.59 -40.82 31.80
C THR A 90 6.11 -41.04 30.37
N PRO A 91 5.83 -42.19 29.74
CA PRO A 91 6.33 -42.46 28.40
C PRO A 91 5.74 -41.45 27.41
N PRO A 92 6.51 -40.97 26.42
CA PRO A 92 6.01 -40.03 25.43
C PRO A 92 4.82 -40.66 24.69
N THR A 93 3.67 -39.97 24.74
CA THR A 93 2.46 -40.44 24.08
C THR A 93 2.69 -40.51 22.58
N ARG A 94 2.70 -41.73 22.03
CA ARG A 94 2.85 -41.94 20.59
C ARG A 94 1.80 -41.10 19.85
N PRO A 95 2.18 -40.35 18.80
CA PRO A 95 1.22 -39.55 18.05
C PRO A 95 0.16 -40.48 17.46
N ARG A 96 -1.13 -40.20 17.73
CA ARG A 96 -2.26 -40.96 17.19
C ARG A 96 -2.32 -40.80 15.67
N THR A 97 -1.67 -41.71 14.96
CA THR A 97 -1.80 -41.93 13.52
C THR A 97 -3.27 -42.20 13.18
N GLY A 98 -3.94 -41.22 12.57
CA GLY A 98 -5.38 -41.30 12.23
C GLY A 98 -6.13 -39.97 12.28
N LYS A 99 -5.62 -38.97 13.01
CA LYS A 99 -6.01 -37.57 12.79
C LYS A 99 -4.76 -36.80 12.40
N ALA A 100 -4.62 -36.52 11.10
CA ALA A 100 -3.65 -35.52 10.63
C ALA A 100 -3.83 -34.26 11.49
N ALA A 101 -2.75 -33.79 12.12
CA ALA A 101 -2.82 -32.77 13.16
C ALA A 101 -3.65 -31.59 12.64
N LEU A 102 -4.85 -31.42 13.22
CA LEU A 102 -5.83 -30.50 12.66
C LEU A 102 -5.20 -29.10 12.65
N PRO A 103 -5.16 -28.40 11.51
CA PRO A 103 -4.58 -27.06 11.45
C PRO A 103 -5.20 -26.21 12.56
N LEU A 104 -4.35 -25.44 13.26
CA LEU A 104 -4.78 -24.61 14.38
C LEU A 104 -5.92 -23.70 13.91
N LYS A 105 -6.76 -23.21 14.82
CA LYS A 105 -7.93 -22.38 14.44
C LYS A 105 -7.54 -21.17 13.55
N ARG A 106 -6.31 -20.64 13.73
CA ARG A 106 -5.67 -19.60 12.91
C ARG A 106 -5.21 -20.04 11.51
N ASP A 107 -4.87 -21.32 11.33
CA ASP A 107 -4.30 -21.89 10.11
C ASP A 107 -5.43 -22.34 9.15
N ARG A 108 -6.62 -22.63 9.68
CA ARG A 108 -7.82 -23.01 8.90
C ARG A 108 -8.34 -21.95 7.94
N THR A 109 -7.97 -20.69 8.12
CA THR A 109 -8.41 -19.56 7.28
C THR A 109 -7.42 -19.23 6.16
N ARG A 110 -6.30 -19.94 6.06
CA ARG A 110 -5.22 -19.69 5.10
C ARG A 110 -5.14 -20.80 4.05
N SER A 111 -4.66 -20.44 2.86
CA SER A 111 -4.49 -21.40 1.76
C SER A 111 -3.31 -22.34 2.03
N LYS A 112 -3.33 -23.54 1.45
CA LYS A 112 -2.25 -24.54 1.60
C LYS A 112 -0.88 -23.96 1.25
N ARG A 113 -0.79 -23.24 0.11
CA ARG A 113 0.40 -22.47 -0.32
C ARG A 113 0.90 -21.52 0.76
N PHE A 114 0.02 -20.74 1.39
CA PHE A 114 0.42 -19.81 2.45
C PHE A 114 0.95 -20.55 3.69
N LEU A 115 0.34 -21.69 4.06
CA LEU A 115 0.80 -22.52 5.18
C LEU A 115 2.15 -23.20 4.91
N GLU A 116 2.46 -23.53 3.65
CA GLU A 116 3.77 -24.03 3.23
C GLU A 116 4.84 -22.94 3.37
N ILE A 117 4.60 -21.75 2.80
CA ILE A 117 5.50 -20.59 2.92
C ILE A 117 5.69 -20.19 4.38
N GLN A 118 4.63 -20.23 5.19
CA GLN A 118 4.68 -19.87 6.61
C GLN A 118 5.62 -20.78 7.43
N LYS A 119 5.90 -22.02 6.99
CA LYS A 119 6.88 -22.91 7.66
C LYS A 119 8.33 -22.49 7.45
N LEU A 120 8.63 -21.72 6.41
CA LEU A 120 9.98 -21.24 6.10
C LEU A 120 10.47 -20.20 7.12
N ARG A 121 9.56 -19.57 7.87
CA ARG A 121 9.86 -18.56 8.89
C ARG A 121 9.42 -18.97 10.29
N GLU A 122 10.28 -18.71 11.25
CA GLU A 122 9.96 -18.81 12.67
C GLU A 122 9.21 -17.56 13.11
N SER A 123 7.99 -17.72 13.64
CA SER A 123 7.14 -16.55 13.98
C SER A 123 7.57 -15.78 15.23
N LYS A 124 8.47 -16.35 16.05
CA LYS A 124 9.00 -15.72 17.28
C LYS A 124 10.41 -15.14 17.11
N LYS A 125 11.13 -15.58 16.07
CA LYS A 125 12.52 -15.16 15.84
C LYS A 125 12.55 -13.75 15.27
N GLU A 126 13.51 -12.97 15.73
CA GLU A 126 13.89 -11.70 15.11
C GLU A 126 15.03 -11.98 14.15
N TYR A 127 14.92 -11.42 12.94
CA TYR A 127 15.88 -11.61 11.87
C TYR A 127 16.67 -10.31 11.64
N ASP A 128 17.92 -10.45 11.23
CA ASP A 128 18.70 -9.34 10.69
C ASP A 128 18.10 -8.86 9.34
N VAL A 129 18.63 -7.76 8.80
CA VAL A 129 18.21 -7.19 7.51
C VAL A 129 18.53 -8.11 6.30
N PRO A 130 19.78 -8.54 6.04
CA PRO A 130 20.10 -9.34 4.84
C PRO A 130 19.41 -10.73 4.82
N THR A 131 19.42 -11.46 5.93
CA THR A 131 18.73 -12.75 6.11
C THR A 131 17.22 -12.60 5.91
N ALA A 132 16.61 -11.53 6.44
CA ALA A 132 15.19 -11.29 6.21
C ALA A 132 14.88 -10.99 4.74
N ILE A 133 15.74 -10.27 4.02
CA ILE A 133 15.55 -9.98 2.59
C ILE A 133 15.70 -11.26 1.74
N SER A 134 16.71 -12.09 2.00
CA SER A 134 16.85 -13.36 1.27
C SER A 134 15.68 -14.31 1.55
N LEU A 135 15.25 -14.42 2.81
CA LEU A 135 14.07 -15.21 3.20
C LEU A 135 12.78 -14.65 2.56
N MET A 136 12.62 -13.32 2.49
CA MET A 136 11.49 -12.69 1.80
C MET A 136 11.43 -13.07 0.31
N LYS A 137 12.58 -13.13 -0.37
CA LYS A 137 12.65 -13.59 -1.77
C LYS A 137 12.26 -15.06 -1.92
N GLN A 138 12.72 -15.93 -1.02
CA GLN A 138 12.36 -17.36 -1.01
C GLN A 138 10.86 -17.59 -0.74
N MET A 139 10.21 -16.70 0.02
CA MET A 139 8.78 -16.78 0.32
C MET A 139 7.85 -16.28 -0.80
N ALA A 140 8.38 -15.54 -1.79
CA ALA A 140 7.60 -15.05 -2.91
C ALA A 140 7.28 -16.18 -3.89
N SER A 141 6.00 -16.53 -3.99
CA SER A 141 5.51 -17.73 -4.68
C SER A 141 4.38 -17.41 -5.66
N ALA A 142 4.05 -16.13 -5.87
CA ALA A 142 3.10 -15.73 -6.90
C ALA A 142 3.70 -15.84 -8.31
N LYS A 143 2.81 -15.96 -9.30
CA LYS A 143 3.17 -15.99 -10.73
C LYS A 143 3.58 -14.63 -11.29
N PHE A 144 3.24 -13.54 -10.58
CA PHE A 144 3.58 -12.17 -10.95
C PHE A 144 4.69 -11.65 -10.02
N LYS A 145 5.43 -10.63 -10.47
CA LYS A 145 6.48 -10.00 -9.67
C LYS A 145 5.88 -9.30 -8.45
N GLU A 146 5.98 -9.92 -7.27
CA GLU A 146 5.49 -9.37 -6.00
C GLU A 146 6.26 -8.09 -5.62
N SER A 147 5.58 -7.14 -4.98
CA SER A 147 6.23 -5.98 -4.36
C SER A 147 6.78 -6.36 -2.99
N ALA A 148 7.93 -5.78 -2.64
CA ALA A 148 8.53 -5.87 -1.32
C ALA A 148 8.16 -4.63 -0.51
N GLU A 149 7.55 -4.85 0.66
CA GLU A 149 6.96 -3.81 1.49
C GLU A 149 7.52 -3.89 2.91
N ALA A 150 7.81 -2.72 3.48
CA ALA A 150 8.20 -2.56 4.87
C ALA A 150 7.02 -1.97 5.64
N HIS A 151 6.78 -2.49 6.85
CA HIS A 151 5.71 -2.06 7.74
C HIS A 151 6.29 -1.74 9.12
N PHE A 152 6.24 -0.48 9.51
CA PHE A 152 6.83 0.01 10.74
C PHE A 152 5.72 0.48 11.67
N ARG A 153 5.60 -0.16 12.84
CA ARG A 153 4.73 0.32 13.91
C ARG A 153 5.51 1.34 14.74
N MET A 154 5.02 2.56 14.76
CA MET A 154 5.66 3.70 15.41
C MET A 154 4.96 4.06 16.73
N ASN A 155 5.60 4.87 17.56
CA ASN A 155 4.97 5.52 18.70
C ASN A 155 4.54 6.95 18.36
N LEU A 156 3.60 7.06 17.42
CA LEU A 156 3.02 8.32 16.98
C LEU A 156 1.50 8.21 17.06
N ASP A 157 0.84 9.20 17.67
CA ASP A 157 -0.62 9.33 17.66
C ASP A 157 -1.07 10.24 16.50
N PRO A 158 -1.55 9.69 15.37
CA PRO A 158 -1.90 10.45 14.16
C PRO A 158 -3.14 11.35 14.33
N LYS A 159 -3.72 11.40 15.53
CA LYS A 159 -4.77 12.34 15.91
C LYS A 159 -4.24 13.75 16.12
N TYR A 160 -2.96 13.89 16.49
CA TYR A 160 -2.33 15.18 16.77
C TYR A 160 -1.39 15.56 15.62
N ASN A 161 -1.49 16.82 15.16
CA ASN A 161 -0.77 17.30 13.98
C ASN A 161 0.76 17.41 14.19
N ASP A 162 1.20 17.62 15.42
CA ASP A 162 2.61 17.65 15.85
C ASP A 162 3.27 16.26 15.81
N GLN A 163 2.48 15.18 15.83
CA GLN A 163 2.96 13.80 15.73
C GLN A 163 2.70 13.18 14.34
N GLN A 164 2.13 13.93 13.40
CA GLN A 164 1.87 13.42 12.05
C GLN A 164 3.17 13.39 11.22
N LEU A 165 3.68 12.19 10.96
CA LEU A 165 4.74 11.95 9.99
C LEU A 165 4.16 11.77 8.59
N ARG A 166 4.56 12.65 7.67
CA ARG A 166 4.32 12.59 6.23
C ARG A 166 5.55 13.14 5.52
N ALA A 167 6.21 12.31 4.72
CA ALA A 167 7.47 12.64 4.07
C ALA A 167 7.64 11.84 2.77
N THR A 168 8.73 12.12 2.06
CA THR A 168 9.13 11.38 0.85
C THR A 168 10.51 10.75 1.03
N VAL A 169 10.74 9.62 0.38
CA VAL A 169 12.05 8.98 0.26
C VAL A 169 12.39 8.77 -1.21
N ASN A 170 13.61 9.14 -1.60
CA ASN A 170 14.15 8.83 -2.91
C ASN A 170 14.85 7.47 -2.81
N LEU A 171 14.31 6.45 -3.49
CA LEU A 171 14.90 5.11 -3.50
C LEU A 171 16.05 5.05 -4.51
N PRO A 172 17.32 4.79 -4.11
CA PRO A 172 18.46 4.86 -5.03
C PRO A 172 18.37 3.91 -6.24
N LYS A 173 17.68 2.77 -6.09
CA LYS A 173 17.47 1.77 -7.15
C LYS A 173 16.05 1.82 -7.73
N GLY A 174 15.25 2.81 -7.31
CA GLY A 174 13.85 2.98 -7.71
C GLY A 174 12.91 1.87 -7.21
N THR A 175 11.63 1.98 -7.59
CA THR A 175 10.56 1.04 -7.18
C THR A 175 10.35 -0.11 -8.18
N GLY A 176 11.00 -0.07 -9.36
CA GLY A 176 10.84 -1.07 -10.42
C GLY A 176 9.48 -1.05 -11.11
N GLN A 177 8.70 0.03 -10.97
CA GLN A 177 7.43 0.28 -11.67
C GLN A 177 7.59 1.48 -12.60
N THR A 178 7.11 1.34 -13.83
CA THR A 178 6.92 2.46 -14.76
C THR A 178 5.73 3.29 -14.28
N VAL A 179 6.00 4.50 -13.80
CA VAL A 179 4.99 5.43 -13.28
C VAL A 179 4.62 6.41 -14.38
N LYS A 180 3.34 6.48 -14.77
CA LYS A 180 2.85 7.51 -15.70
C LYS A 180 2.69 8.84 -14.96
N ILE A 181 3.35 9.89 -15.44
CA ILE A 181 3.37 11.22 -14.82
C ILE A 181 2.60 12.20 -15.70
N ALA A 182 1.50 12.72 -15.16
CA ALA A 182 0.79 13.87 -15.71
C ALA A 182 1.27 15.17 -15.03
N VAL A 183 1.39 16.24 -15.81
CA VAL A 183 1.93 17.53 -15.37
C VAL A 183 0.97 18.67 -15.72
N LEU A 184 0.51 19.39 -14.70
CA LEU A 184 -0.40 20.54 -14.80
C LEU A 184 0.37 21.86 -14.65
N THR A 185 0.61 22.52 -15.77
CA THR A 185 1.44 23.73 -15.86
C THR A 185 0.90 24.70 -16.90
N GLN A 186 1.35 25.95 -16.85
CA GLN A 186 1.00 27.00 -17.81
C GLN A 186 2.28 27.71 -18.28
N GLY A 187 2.23 28.27 -19.50
CA GLY A 187 3.34 29.00 -20.11
C GLY A 187 4.55 28.10 -20.45
N GLU A 188 5.73 28.69 -20.43
CA GLU A 188 7.03 28.11 -20.84
C GLU A 188 7.35 26.77 -20.14
N LYS A 189 6.86 26.60 -18.90
CA LYS A 189 6.94 25.37 -18.10
C LYS A 189 6.32 24.12 -18.75
N ILE A 190 5.45 24.30 -19.76
CA ILE A 190 4.88 23.19 -20.53
C ILE A 190 5.95 22.50 -21.38
N ASP A 191 6.82 23.29 -22.04
CA ASP A 191 7.83 22.73 -22.93
C ASP A 191 9.01 22.15 -22.14
N GLU A 192 9.34 22.73 -20.98
CA GLU A 192 10.25 22.12 -19.99
C GLU A 192 9.76 20.74 -19.53
N ALA A 193 8.46 20.60 -19.22
CA ALA A 193 7.88 19.34 -18.76
C ALA A 193 7.87 18.27 -19.87
N ARG A 194 7.64 18.68 -21.12
CA ARG A 194 7.75 17.81 -22.30
C ARG A 194 9.21 17.37 -22.53
N ALA A 195 10.17 18.28 -22.41
CA ALA A 195 11.60 17.98 -22.55
C ALA A 195 12.12 17.03 -21.44
N ALA A 196 11.63 17.17 -20.20
CA ALA A 196 11.88 16.22 -19.12
C ALA A 196 11.16 14.85 -19.31
N GLY A 197 10.37 14.71 -20.37
CA GLY A 197 9.68 13.49 -20.78
C GLY A 197 8.51 13.10 -19.87
N ALA A 198 7.71 14.06 -19.41
CA ALA A 198 6.41 13.74 -18.83
C ALA A 198 5.49 13.11 -19.91
N ASP A 199 4.71 12.09 -19.52
CA ASP A 199 3.83 11.37 -20.45
C ASP A 199 2.70 12.26 -20.97
N ILE A 200 2.16 13.12 -20.09
CA ILE A 200 1.03 14.00 -20.38
C ILE A 200 1.32 15.37 -19.76
N VAL A 201 1.26 16.43 -20.56
CA VAL A 201 1.44 17.82 -20.12
C VAL A 201 0.29 18.66 -20.64
N GLY A 202 -0.33 19.44 -19.75
CA GLY A 202 -1.40 20.37 -20.15
C GLY A 202 -1.71 21.42 -19.09
N GLY A 203 -2.48 22.43 -19.52
CA GLY A 203 -2.99 23.49 -18.65
C GLY A 203 -4.44 23.24 -18.26
N ASP A 204 -5.31 24.19 -18.61
CA ASP A 204 -6.73 24.14 -18.30
C ASP A 204 -7.48 23.04 -19.06
N GLU A 205 -7.07 22.74 -20.30
CA GLU A 205 -7.62 21.67 -21.13
C GLU A 205 -7.55 20.30 -20.44
N LEU A 206 -6.41 19.98 -19.80
CA LEU A 206 -6.23 18.72 -19.09
C LEU A 206 -7.08 18.67 -17.81
N ILE A 207 -7.33 19.83 -17.16
CA ILE A 207 -8.28 19.92 -16.04
C ILE A 207 -9.70 19.58 -16.50
N GLU A 208 -10.12 19.99 -17.69
CA GLU A 208 -11.43 19.64 -18.25
C GLU A 208 -11.53 18.16 -18.65
N GLN A 209 -10.48 17.60 -19.26
CA GLN A 209 -10.42 16.16 -19.52
C GLN A 209 -10.49 15.32 -18.23
N ILE A 210 -9.81 15.74 -17.16
CA ILE A 210 -9.87 15.08 -15.85
C ILE A 210 -11.28 15.19 -15.23
N LYS A 211 -12.00 16.31 -15.42
CA LYS A 211 -13.44 16.41 -15.06
C LYS A 211 -14.32 15.46 -15.87
N GLY A 212 -14.00 15.29 -17.16
CA GLY A 212 -14.64 14.33 -18.06
C GLY A 212 -14.35 12.85 -17.76
N GLY A 213 -13.44 12.56 -16.82
CA GLY A 213 -13.12 11.21 -16.38
C GLY A 213 -11.80 10.64 -16.92
N PHE A 214 -11.00 11.42 -17.66
CA PHE A 214 -9.69 10.98 -18.14
C PHE A 214 -8.69 10.84 -16.98
N MET A 215 -8.20 9.62 -16.74
CA MET A 215 -7.46 9.24 -15.51
C MET A 215 -6.35 8.21 -15.78
N GLU A 216 -5.62 8.33 -16.90
CA GLU A 216 -4.57 7.37 -17.27
C GLU A 216 -3.17 7.72 -16.73
N PHE A 217 -3.08 8.21 -15.48
CA PHE A 217 -1.82 8.61 -14.84
C PHE A 217 -1.74 8.17 -13.37
N ASP A 218 -0.52 7.85 -12.91
CA ASP A 218 -0.24 7.35 -11.56
C ASP A 218 0.21 8.46 -10.58
N LYS A 219 0.73 9.56 -11.12
CA LYS A 219 1.19 10.74 -10.38
C LYS A 219 0.80 12.01 -11.13
N LEU A 220 0.42 13.03 -10.37
CA LEU A 220 0.07 14.35 -10.88
C LEU A 220 1.01 15.38 -10.22
N ILE A 221 1.81 16.06 -11.04
CA ILE A 221 2.67 17.17 -10.64
C ILE A 221 1.99 18.47 -11.08
N ALA A 222 2.05 19.52 -10.27
CA ALA A 222 1.45 20.82 -10.61
C ALA A 222 2.39 21.99 -10.29
N SER A 223 2.34 23.06 -11.08
CA SER A 223 2.91 24.34 -10.65
C SER A 223 2.04 24.97 -9.54
N PRO A 224 2.61 25.78 -8.64
CA PRO A 224 1.84 26.50 -7.62
C PRO A 224 0.71 27.34 -8.21
N ASP A 225 0.97 27.93 -9.38
CA ASP A 225 0.07 28.80 -10.15
C ASP A 225 -1.25 28.11 -10.53
N MET A 226 -1.21 26.78 -10.76
CA MET A 226 -2.36 25.97 -11.16
C MET A 226 -3.18 25.42 -9.99
N MET A 227 -2.65 25.47 -8.76
CA MET A 227 -3.31 24.87 -7.58
C MET A 227 -4.74 25.37 -7.30
N PRO A 228 -5.09 26.67 -7.48
CA PRO A 228 -6.47 27.13 -7.29
C PRO A 228 -7.47 26.45 -8.22
N LYS A 229 -7.07 26.15 -9.46
CA LYS A 229 -7.91 25.45 -10.45
C LYS A 229 -7.99 23.95 -10.15
N VAL A 230 -6.87 23.35 -9.74
CA VAL A 230 -6.79 21.93 -9.33
C VAL A 230 -7.62 21.64 -8.07
N ALA A 231 -7.78 22.61 -7.16
CA ALA A 231 -8.62 22.45 -5.97
C ALA A 231 -10.07 22.04 -6.30
N GLY A 232 -10.63 22.51 -7.43
CA GLY A 232 -11.95 22.09 -7.92
C GLY A 232 -12.06 20.60 -8.27
N LEU A 233 -10.95 19.95 -8.60
CA LEU A 233 -10.86 18.50 -8.88
C LEU A 233 -10.79 17.64 -7.61
N GLY A 234 -10.71 18.26 -6.41
CA GLY A 234 -10.49 17.55 -5.14
C GLY A 234 -11.50 16.45 -4.83
N LYS A 235 -12.75 16.57 -5.32
CA LYS A 235 -13.78 15.52 -5.20
C LYS A 235 -13.40 14.22 -5.92
N ILE A 236 -12.64 14.29 -7.01
CA ILE A 236 -12.26 13.15 -7.85
C ILE A 236 -10.85 12.66 -7.50
N LEU A 237 -9.88 13.58 -7.42
CA LEU A 237 -8.47 13.25 -7.14
C LEU A 237 -8.21 12.92 -5.66
N GLY A 238 -8.99 13.49 -4.73
CA GLY A 238 -8.83 13.31 -3.29
C GLY A 238 -8.99 11.85 -2.83
N PRO A 239 -10.12 11.17 -3.12
CA PRO A 239 -10.33 9.78 -2.73
C PRO A 239 -9.32 8.80 -3.34
N ARG A 240 -8.64 9.18 -4.43
CA ARG A 240 -7.63 8.37 -5.13
C ARG A 240 -6.19 8.67 -4.70
N GLY A 241 -5.97 9.71 -3.88
CA GLY A 241 -4.62 10.11 -3.47
C GLY A 241 -3.76 10.70 -4.59
N LEU A 242 -4.37 11.08 -5.72
CA LEU A 242 -3.69 11.71 -6.87
C LEU A 242 -3.62 13.24 -6.76
N MET A 243 -4.19 13.82 -5.69
CA MET A 243 -4.23 15.26 -5.50
C MET A 243 -2.84 15.81 -5.13
N PRO A 244 -2.27 16.78 -5.88
CA PRO A 244 -0.94 17.30 -5.61
C PRO A 244 -0.83 17.92 -4.21
N ASN A 245 0.33 17.76 -3.55
CA ASN A 245 0.59 18.32 -2.24
C ASN A 245 2.02 18.89 -2.12
N PRO A 246 2.20 20.13 -1.62
CA PRO A 246 3.52 20.70 -1.39
C PRO A 246 4.42 19.83 -0.48
N LYS A 247 3.86 19.19 0.55
CA LYS A 247 4.63 18.31 1.45
C LYS A 247 5.14 17.03 0.77
N ALA A 248 4.53 16.63 -0.35
CA ALA A 248 4.98 15.50 -1.16
C ALA A 248 5.99 15.93 -2.24
N GLY A 249 6.28 17.22 -2.40
CA GLY A 249 7.09 17.75 -3.49
C GLY A 249 6.47 17.61 -4.88
N THR A 250 5.18 17.23 -4.98
CA THR A 250 4.46 17.19 -6.27
C THR A 250 3.94 18.58 -6.69
N VAL A 251 4.07 19.58 -5.82
CA VAL A 251 3.82 20.99 -6.14
C VAL A 251 5.16 21.70 -6.01
N SER A 252 5.74 22.09 -7.14
CA SER A 252 7.09 22.65 -7.24
C SER A 252 7.13 23.72 -8.33
N PRO A 253 7.86 24.84 -8.15
CA PRO A 253 8.18 25.73 -9.27
C PRO A 253 9.11 25.06 -10.29
N ASN A 254 10.00 24.17 -9.83
CA ASN A 254 10.95 23.41 -10.65
C ASN A 254 10.33 22.07 -11.03
N ILE A 255 9.78 21.98 -12.24
CA ILE A 255 9.03 20.80 -12.70
C ILE A 255 9.94 19.71 -13.25
N THR A 256 11.01 20.09 -13.97
CA THR A 256 12.01 19.17 -14.54
C THR A 256 12.62 18.27 -13.47
N GLN A 257 13.13 18.88 -12.39
CA GLN A 257 13.68 18.19 -11.21
C GLN A 257 12.65 17.27 -10.55
N ALA A 258 11.40 17.73 -10.41
CA ALA A 258 10.34 16.90 -9.82
C ALA A 258 10.04 15.66 -10.69
N ILE A 259 9.92 15.80 -12.01
CA ILE A 259 9.71 14.69 -12.95
C ILE A 259 10.84 13.67 -12.83
N GLU A 260 12.10 14.13 -12.81
CA GLU A 260 13.26 13.26 -12.62
C GLU A 260 13.23 12.49 -11.30
N GLU A 261 12.91 13.16 -10.19
CA GLU A 261 12.83 12.51 -8.87
C GLU A 261 11.71 11.45 -8.81
N PHE A 262 10.54 11.74 -9.37
CA PHE A 262 9.44 10.77 -9.42
C PHE A 262 9.76 9.59 -10.36
N LYS A 263 10.46 9.82 -11.49
CA LYS A 263 11.00 8.75 -12.34
C LYS A 263 12.07 7.90 -11.65
N LYS A 264 12.94 8.53 -10.83
CA LYS A 264 13.93 7.84 -9.98
C LYS A 264 13.30 7.04 -8.82
N GLY A 265 11.97 7.05 -8.67
CA GLY A 265 11.26 6.25 -7.68
C GLY A 265 11.14 6.93 -6.32
N LYS A 266 10.85 8.24 -6.30
CA LYS A 266 10.44 8.97 -5.09
C LYS A 266 9.09 8.46 -4.58
N VAL A 267 9.10 7.85 -3.40
CA VAL A 267 7.91 7.29 -2.73
C VAL A 267 7.46 8.25 -1.62
N GLU A 268 6.20 8.64 -1.64
CA GLU A 268 5.55 9.32 -0.50
C GLU A 268 5.10 8.27 0.53
N TYR A 269 5.36 8.54 1.80
CA TYR A 269 4.81 7.77 2.90
C TYR A 269 4.18 8.67 3.96
N ARG A 270 3.16 8.11 4.63
CA ARG A 270 2.43 8.75 5.72
C ARG A 270 2.12 7.72 6.80
N VAL A 271 2.01 8.17 8.04
CA VAL A 271 1.39 7.38 9.10
C VAL A 271 -0.10 7.19 8.78
N ASP A 272 -0.61 5.99 9.02
CA ASP A 272 -2.02 5.65 8.91
C ASP A 272 -2.83 6.17 10.12
N LYS A 273 -4.01 5.60 10.42
CA LYS A 273 -4.78 5.95 11.62
C LYS A 273 -4.36 5.17 12.88
N THR A 274 -3.49 4.18 12.76
CA THR A 274 -3.08 3.25 13.83
C THR A 274 -1.64 3.43 14.30
N GLY A 275 -0.89 4.37 13.70
CA GLY A 275 0.52 4.62 14.02
C GLY A 275 1.49 3.76 13.20
N ILE A 276 1.05 3.21 12.07
CA ILE A 276 1.83 2.36 11.18
C ILE A 276 2.19 3.12 9.90
N VAL A 277 3.43 2.94 9.45
CA VAL A 277 3.94 3.41 8.16
C VAL A 277 4.15 2.21 7.24
N HIS A 278 3.60 2.29 6.02
CA HIS A 278 3.72 1.28 4.98
C HIS A 278 4.52 1.85 3.81
N ILE A 279 5.61 1.19 3.41
CA ILE A 279 6.50 1.68 2.35
C ILE A 279 6.88 0.53 1.41
N PRO A 280 6.50 0.58 0.11
CA PRO A 280 7.08 -0.29 -0.89
C PRO A 280 8.51 0.20 -1.21
N PHE A 281 9.52 -0.65 -0.98
CA PHE A 281 10.93 -0.32 -1.22
C PHE A 281 11.51 -1.01 -2.46
N GLY A 282 10.73 -1.86 -3.14
CA GLY A 282 11.11 -2.45 -4.42
C GLY A 282 10.18 -3.58 -4.85
N LYS A 283 10.62 -4.35 -5.84
CA LYS A 283 10.05 -5.65 -6.23
C LYS A 283 10.99 -6.77 -5.81
N VAL A 284 10.43 -7.95 -5.57
CA VAL A 284 11.21 -9.15 -5.19
C VAL A 284 12.26 -9.56 -6.24
N ASP A 285 12.04 -9.14 -7.48
CA ASP A 285 12.90 -9.36 -8.66
C ASP A 285 14.29 -8.68 -8.57
N PHE A 286 14.47 -7.68 -7.70
CA PHE A 286 15.76 -7.00 -7.53
C PHE A 286 16.83 -7.89 -6.86
N PRO A 287 18.13 -7.63 -7.09
CA PRO A 287 19.19 -8.28 -6.33
C PRO A 287 19.13 -7.88 -4.85
N GLU A 288 19.68 -8.72 -3.97
CA GLU A 288 19.54 -8.54 -2.51
C GLU A 288 20.22 -7.25 -2.03
N GLU A 289 21.37 -6.89 -2.60
CA GLU A 289 22.11 -5.65 -2.33
C GLU A 289 21.31 -4.37 -2.65
N ASP A 290 20.56 -4.37 -3.75
CA ASP A 290 19.70 -3.25 -4.14
C ASP A 290 18.51 -3.09 -3.18
N LEU A 291 17.93 -4.21 -2.74
CA LEU A 291 16.85 -4.23 -1.75
C LEU A 291 17.35 -3.73 -0.38
N ILE A 292 18.54 -4.14 0.04
CA ILE A 292 19.21 -3.63 1.26
C ILE A 292 19.43 -2.12 1.16
N THR A 293 19.96 -1.65 0.02
CA THR A 293 20.25 -0.23 -0.22
C THR A 293 18.99 0.63 -0.19
N ASN A 294 17.91 0.18 -0.83
CA ASN A 294 16.62 0.85 -0.81
C ASN A 294 15.99 0.84 0.59
N PHE A 295 16.02 -0.30 1.29
CA PHE A 295 15.52 -0.40 2.66
C PHE A 295 16.27 0.54 3.62
N MET A 296 17.59 0.67 3.46
CA MET A 296 18.40 1.62 4.22
C MET A 296 18.05 3.09 3.97
N ALA A 297 17.82 3.46 2.71
CA ALA A 297 17.34 4.80 2.38
C ALA A 297 15.98 5.11 3.06
N VAL A 298 15.11 4.09 3.18
CA VAL A 298 13.83 4.20 3.89
C VAL A 298 14.02 4.43 5.39
N VAL A 299 14.79 3.58 6.09
CA VAL A 299 15.01 3.71 7.54
C VAL A 299 15.61 5.07 7.89
N ARG A 300 16.67 5.49 7.16
CA ARG A 300 17.33 6.79 7.34
C ARG A 300 16.39 7.98 7.06
N SER A 301 15.49 7.87 6.07
CA SER A 301 14.49 8.91 5.80
C SER A 301 13.46 9.01 6.93
N VAL A 302 12.95 7.88 7.44
CA VAL A 302 11.98 7.86 8.53
C VAL A 302 12.57 8.44 9.81
N GLU A 303 13.82 8.11 10.13
CA GLU A 303 14.53 8.68 11.29
C GLU A 303 14.75 10.19 11.16
N ARG A 304 15.22 10.67 9.99
CA ARG A 304 15.41 12.11 9.72
C ARG A 304 14.11 12.91 9.86
N ASN A 305 12.97 12.32 9.51
CA ASN A 305 11.67 12.98 9.57
C ASN A 305 10.95 12.79 10.92
N LYS A 306 11.64 12.34 11.98
CA LYS A 306 11.06 12.18 13.32
C LYS A 306 10.43 13.49 13.82
N PRO A 307 9.11 13.52 14.11
CA PRO A 307 8.47 14.70 14.64
C PRO A 307 8.89 14.97 16.09
N SER A 308 9.01 16.25 16.46
CA SER A 308 9.41 16.69 17.80
C SER A 308 8.44 16.27 18.91
N GLY A 309 7.16 16.05 18.59
CA GLY A 309 6.15 15.53 19.52
C GLY A 309 6.31 14.05 19.88
N ALA A 310 7.22 13.30 19.24
CA ALA A 310 7.40 11.87 19.47
C ALA A 310 8.08 11.56 20.82
N LYS A 311 7.27 11.19 21.83
CA LYS A 311 7.75 10.82 23.17
C LYS A 311 8.11 9.34 23.27
N GLY A 312 9.21 9.03 23.98
CA GLY A 312 9.65 7.66 24.25
C GLY A 312 10.22 6.92 23.03
N ILE A 313 10.08 5.60 23.02
CA ILE A 313 10.63 4.71 21.98
C ILE A 313 9.90 4.96 20.66
N TYR A 314 10.60 5.48 19.65
CA TYR A 314 10.02 5.85 18.35
C TYR A 314 9.56 4.62 17.53
N TRP A 315 10.37 3.57 17.50
CA TRP A 315 10.14 2.32 16.77
C TRP A 315 9.61 1.24 17.72
N LYS A 316 8.36 0.77 17.53
CA LYS A 316 7.78 -0.33 18.35
C LYS A 316 8.09 -1.71 17.77
N THR A 317 7.86 -1.89 16.48
CA THR A 317 8.13 -3.15 15.74
C THR A 317 8.31 -2.86 14.26
N ALA A 318 9.31 -3.49 13.63
CA ALA A 318 9.50 -3.47 12.19
C ALA A 318 9.20 -4.85 11.59
N TYR A 319 8.52 -4.86 10.43
CA TYR A 319 8.22 -6.06 9.68
C TYR A 319 8.51 -5.87 8.19
N LEU A 320 9.01 -6.91 7.53
CA LEU A 320 9.08 -7.03 6.07
C LEU A 320 8.01 -8.00 5.57
N CYS A 321 7.42 -7.72 4.42
CA CYS A 321 6.51 -8.64 3.73
C CYS A 321 6.67 -8.51 2.21
N SER A 322 6.31 -9.58 1.49
CA SER A 322 5.94 -9.49 0.09
C SER A 322 4.41 -9.38 -0.01
N SER A 323 3.89 -8.83 -1.11
CA SER A 323 2.44 -8.58 -1.27
C SER A 323 1.53 -9.80 -1.06
N MET A 324 2.04 -11.04 -1.22
CA MET A 324 1.29 -12.28 -1.01
C MET A 324 1.90 -13.21 0.05
N GLY A 325 2.99 -12.78 0.70
CA GLY A 325 3.76 -13.54 1.68
C GLY A 325 3.39 -13.25 3.13
N PRO A 326 3.87 -14.07 4.09
CA PRO A 326 3.77 -13.79 5.51
C PRO A 326 4.85 -12.79 5.97
N SER A 327 4.61 -12.08 7.08
CA SER A 327 5.52 -11.03 7.57
C SER A 327 6.71 -11.54 8.40
N ILE A 328 7.93 -11.10 8.07
CA ILE A 328 9.15 -11.37 8.84
C ILE A 328 9.31 -10.26 9.88
N LYS A 329 9.65 -10.61 11.14
CA LYS A 329 9.95 -9.63 12.18
C LYS A 329 11.45 -9.29 12.15
N LEU A 330 11.79 -8.01 12.06
CA LEU A 330 13.17 -7.55 12.13
C LEU A 330 13.59 -7.23 13.57
N ASN A 331 14.87 -7.40 13.88
CA ASN A 331 15.49 -6.80 15.06
C ASN A 331 15.65 -5.29 14.82
N ILE A 332 15.13 -4.47 15.74
CA ILE A 332 15.12 -3.00 15.62
C ILE A 332 16.53 -2.41 15.84
N LYS A 333 17.36 -3.02 16.68
CA LYS A 333 18.71 -2.51 16.99
C LYS A 333 19.62 -2.66 15.78
N GLU A 334 19.77 -3.90 15.33
CA GLU A 334 20.52 -4.25 14.11
C GLU A 334 20.04 -3.45 12.89
N MET A 335 18.73 -3.18 12.75
CA MET A 335 18.19 -2.35 11.67
C MET A 335 18.70 -0.89 11.69
N LEU A 336 18.99 -0.33 12.86
CA LEU A 336 19.49 1.04 13.02
C LEU A 336 21.02 1.10 12.94
N ASP A 337 21.71 0.10 13.51
CA ASP A 337 23.17 0.01 13.53
C ASP A 337 23.74 -0.38 12.15
N TYR A 338 23.00 -1.14 11.33
CA TYR A 338 23.46 -1.61 10.02
C TYR A 338 23.70 -0.42 9.07
N GLY A 339 24.97 -0.03 8.94
CA GLY A 339 25.42 1.09 8.10
C GLY A 339 25.83 2.36 8.83
N THR A 340 25.99 2.37 10.16
CA THR A 340 26.82 3.37 10.85
C THR A 340 28.32 3.11 10.65
N ASP A 341 28.70 1.85 10.46
CA ASP A 341 30.09 1.37 10.43
C ASP A 341 30.84 1.72 9.14
N SER A 342 30.16 2.36 8.17
CA SER A 342 30.75 2.82 6.91
C SER A 342 31.15 4.30 6.91
N SER A 343 31.12 4.97 8.07
CA SER A 343 31.48 6.39 8.19
C SER A 343 32.16 6.70 9.53
N ASN A 344 33.41 6.23 9.66
CA ASN A 344 34.41 6.67 10.64
C ASN A 344 35.78 6.70 9.94
#